data_AF-A0A0L7LIJ8-F1
#
_entry.id   AF-A0A0L7LIJ8-F1
#
_cell.length_a   1.000
_cell.length_b   1.000
_cell.length_c   1.000
_cell.angle_alpha   90.00
_cell.angle_beta   90.00
_cell.angle_gamma   90.00
#
_symmetry.space_group_name_H-M   'P 1'
#
loop_
_entity.id
_entity.type
_entity.pdbx_description
1 polymer ?
#
loop_
_entity_poly.entity_id
_entity_poly.type
_entity_poly.pdbx_seq_one_letter_code
_entity_poly.pdbx_strand_id
1 'polypeptide(L)'
;MKTEKSHSKKLVDLISEDGSNHQYPQYQKNNIKVHAHLNQNTVINLSSTYVLSGDAEKVLARGLNFAPTPRRMPVEDIVANIEDAVMRNRIPSRDAECLIQDVSTLIREISALRELRNNVDILVLPADKGNATVVVDTEAYVSKLTEMVSDTATYKK
;
A
#
# COMPACT_ATOMS: atom_id res chain seq x y z
N MET A 1 -19.71 -20.45 20.59
CA MET A 1 -18.33 -20.77 20.17
C MET A 1 -18.24 -21.32 18.74
N LYS A 2 -19.04 -20.85 17.78
CA LYS A 2 -18.96 -21.26 16.36
C LYS A 2 -18.67 -20.09 15.39
N THR A 3 -18.59 -18.86 15.88
CA THR A 3 -18.46 -17.65 15.05
C THR A 3 -17.02 -17.39 14.64
N GLU A 4 -16.07 -17.50 15.57
CA GLU A 4 -14.67 -17.12 15.39
C GLU A 4 -13.95 -17.82 14.21
N LYS A 5 -14.20 -19.12 14.01
CA LYS A 5 -13.64 -19.88 12.87
C LYS A 5 -14.27 -19.54 11.51
N SER A 6 -15.49 -19.01 11.49
CA SER A 6 -16.19 -18.67 10.24
C SER A 6 -15.70 -17.35 9.65
N HIS A 7 -15.36 -16.37 10.51
CA HIS A 7 -14.86 -15.07 10.07
C HIS A 7 -13.47 -15.17 9.45
N SER A 8 -12.59 -16.05 9.98
CA SER A 8 -11.24 -16.23 9.42
C SER A 8 -11.26 -16.85 8.02
N LYS A 9 -12.21 -17.76 7.73
CA LYS A 9 -12.30 -18.42 6.42
C LYS A 9 -12.78 -17.45 5.33
N LYS A 10 -13.81 -16.65 5.63
CA LYS A 10 -14.33 -15.63 4.70
C LYS A 10 -13.26 -14.56 4.37
N LEU A 11 -12.41 -14.25 5.33
CA LEU A 11 -11.26 -13.35 5.16
C LEU A 11 -10.21 -13.95 4.20
N VAL A 12 -9.85 -15.23 4.36
CA VAL A 12 -8.91 -15.91 3.46
C VAL A 12 -9.47 -15.96 2.03
N ASP A 13 -10.77 -16.21 1.88
CA ASP A 13 -11.42 -16.26 0.57
C ASP A 13 -11.41 -14.87 -0.12
N LEU A 14 -11.66 -13.79 0.61
CA LEU A 14 -11.60 -12.40 0.09
C LEU A 14 -10.18 -11.90 -0.21
N ILE A 15 -9.15 -12.47 0.42
CA ILE A 15 -7.74 -12.15 0.14
C ILE A 15 -7.20 -13.00 -1.03
N SER A 16 -7.76 -14.19 -1.25
CA SER A 16 -7.27 -15.16 -2.26
C SER A 16 -7.95 -15.04 -3.62
N GLU A 17 -9.05 -14.29 -3.73
CA GLU A 17 -9.70 -14.04 -5.02
C GLU A 17 -8.88 -13.04 -5.86
N ASP A 18 -8.14 -13.59 -6.83
CA ASP A 18 -7.62 -12.84 -7.97
C ASP A 18 -8.77 -12.09 -8.65
N GLY A 19 -8.57 -10.79 -8.87
CA GLY A 19 -9.59 -9.84 -9.24
C GLY A 19 -10.41 -10.26 -10.45
N SER A 20 -11.58 -10.84 -10.20
CA SER A 20 -12.63 -10.95 -11.22
C SER A 20 -13.38 -9.63 -11.30
N ASN A 21 -13.41 -9.10 -12.52
CA ASN A 21 -13.80 -7.75 -12.93
C ASN A 21 -15.31 -7.49 -12.69
N HIS A 22 -15.72 -7.27 -11.44
CA HIS A 22 -17.04 -6.70 -11.13
C HIS A 22 -16.92 -5.18 -10.97
N GLN A 23 -17.20 -4.46 -12.06
CA GLN A 23 -17.26 -3.00 -12.09
C GLN A 23 -18.56 -2.52 -11.44
N TYR A 24 -18.54 -2.27 -10.12
CA TYR A 24 -19.67 -1.67 -9.41
C TYR A 24 -19.77 -0.15 -9.69
N PRO A 25 -20.98 0.44 -9.68
CA PRO A 25 -21.17 1.86 -9.92
C PRO A 25 -20.45 2.67 -8.84
N GLN A 26 -19.47 3.46 -9.26
CA GLN A 26 -18.63 4.31 -8.43
C GLN A 26 -19.52 5.27 -7.61
N TYR A 27 -19.45 5.20 -6.27
CA TYR A 27 -19.96 6.28 -5.45
C TYR A 27 -19.12 7.52 -5.73
N GLN A 28 -19.77 8.64 -6.06
CA GLN A 28 -19.10 9.92 -6.19
C GLN A 28 -18.46 10.24 -4.83
N LYS A 29 -17.15 10.04 -4.73
CA LYS A 29 -16.33 10.52 -3.61
C LYS A 29 -16.74 11.97 -3.38
N ASN A 30 -17.33 12.26 -2.22
CA ASN A 30 -17.49 13.65 -1.80
C ASN A 30 -16.14 14.34 -1.97
N ASN A 31 -16.10 15.40 -2.77
CA ASN A 31 -14.93 16.20 -3.10
C ASN A 31 -14.37 16.89 -1.85
N ILE A 32 -13.82 16.13 -0.91
CA ILE A 32 -12.65 16.60 -0.19
C ILE A 32 -11.63 16.79 -1.30
N LYS A 33 -11.21 18.03 -1.55
CA LYS A 33 -10.13 18.35 -2.49
C LYS A 33 -8.84 17.75 -1.95
N VAL A 34 -8.70 16.43 -2.03
CA VAL A 34 -7.41 15.77 -1.96
C VAL A 34 -6.81 16.03 -3.32
N HIS A 35 -6.04 17.11 -3.42
CA HIS A 35 -5.22 17.40 -4.59
C HIS A 35 -4.18 16.28 -4.73
N ALA A 36 -4.58 15.16 -5.32
CA ALA A 36 -3.68 14.12 -5.77
C ALA A 36 -4.07 13.81 -7.21
N HIS A 37 -3.72 14.74 -8.10
CA HIS A 37 -3.44 14.34 -9.46
C HIS A 37 -2.25 13.38 -9.36
N LEU A 38 -2.54 12.07 -9.33
CA LEU A 38 -1.52 11.02 -9.31
C LEU A 38 -0.77 11.12 -10.63
N ASN A 39 0.26 11.96 -10.66
CA ASN A 39 1.15 12.05 -11.80
C ASN A 39 1.74 10.66 -12.03
N GLN A 40 1.72 10.21 -13.28
CA GLN A 40 2.28 8.91 -13.73
C GLN A 40 3.78 8.74 -13.41
N ASN A 41 4.43 9.76 -12.84
CA ASN A 41 5.84 9.79 -12.45
C ASN A 41 6.08 9.86 -10.92
N THR A 42 5.07 9.54 -10.10
CA THR A 42 5.23 9.65 -8.63
C THR A 42 5.95 8.45 -8.03
N VAL A 43 5.93 7.29 -8.70
CA VAL A 43 6.71 6.10 -8.29
C VAL A 43 7.61 5.70 -9.43
N ILE A 44 8.90 5.58 -9.17
CA ILE A 44 9.91 5.19 -10.16
C ILE A 44 10.56 3.91 -9.65
N ASN A 45 10.27 2.78 -10.28
CA ASN A 45 10.94 1.53 -9.97
C ASN A 45 12.18 1.36 -10.86
N LEU A 46 13.36 1.41 -10.26
CA LEU A 46 14.65 1.15 -10.90
C LEU A 46 15.26 -0.18 -10.44
N SER A 47 14.56 -0.94 -9.58
CA SER A 47 15.00 -2.28 -9.19
C SER A 47 14.93 -3.21 -10.40
N SER A 48 15.98 -3.99 -10.58
CA SER A 48 16.08 -5.02 -11.62
C SER A 48 15.49 -6.36 -11.18
N THR A 49 15.36 -6.56 -9.86
CA THR A 49 14.98 -7.83 -9.26
C THR A 49 13.55 -7.85 -8.71
N TYR A 50 13.01 -6.69 -8.34
CA TYR A 50 11.74 -6.59 -7.63
C TYR A 50 10.66 -5.89 -8.45
N VAL A 51 9.49 -6.54 -8.54
CA VAL A 51 8.30 -6.01 -9.20
C VAL A 51 7.30 -5.55 -8.14
N LEU A 52 6.87 -4.30 -8.24
CA LEU A 52 5.88 -3.73 -7.33
C LEU A 52 4.49 -4.33 -7.59
N SER A 53 3.83 -4.74 -6.51
CA SER A 53 2.39 -5.01 -6.54
C SER A 53 1.60 -3.72 -6.79
N GLY A 54 0.43 -3.81 -7.43
CA GLY A 54 -0.43 -2.65 -7.67
C GLY A 54 -0.86 -1.93 -6.38
N ASP A 55 -0.97 -2.63 -5.26
CA ASP A 55 -1.26 -2.00 -3.96
C ASP A 55 -0.02 -1.30 -3.38
N ALA A 56 1.16 -1.88 -3.57
CA ALA A 56 2.43 -1.24 -3.19
C ALA A 56 2.64 0.07 -3.97
N GLU A 57 2.42 0.04 -5.29
CA GLU A 57 2.54 1.21 -6.15
C GLU A 57 1.56 2.33 -5.73
N LYS A 58 0.29 2.01 -5.49
CA LYS A 58 -0.71 2.99 -5.02
C LYS A 58 -0.29 3.68 -3.73
N VAL A 59 0.28 2.93 -2.79
CA VAL A 59 0.67 3.50 -1.50
C VAL A 59 1.93 4.34 -1.64
N LEU A 60 2.94 3.87 -2.38
CA LEU A 60 4.16 4.65 -2.67
C LEU A 60 3.86 5.93 -3.45
N ALA A 61 2.81 5.92 -4.28
CA ALA A 61 2.37 7.10 -5.03
C ALA A 61 1.79 8.21 -4.14
N ARG A 62 1.47 7.93 -2.86
CA ARG A 62 1.12 8.96 -1.87
C ARG A 62 2.35 9.75 -1.40
N GLY A 63 3.55 9.23 -1.67
CA GLY A 63 4.84 9.84 -1.31
C GLY A 63 5.27 9.54 0.12
N LEU A 64 6.56 9.74 0.41
CA LEU A 64 7.15 9.40 1.72
C LEU A 64 6.72 10.31 2.87
N ASN A 65 6.07 11.44 2.58
CA ASN A 65 5.42 12.28 3.59
C ASN A 65 4.09 11.66 4.10
N PHE A 66 3.59 10.61 3.44
CA PHE A 66 2.42 9.87 3.90
C PHE A 66 2.78 9.04 5.14
N ALA A 67 2.14 9.34 6.27
CA ALA A 67 2.42 8.71 7.56
C ALA A 67 1.26 7.80 8.02
N PRO A 68 1.15 6.57 7.49
CA PRO A 68 0.17 5.62 7.99
C PRO A 68 0.58 5.17 9.39
N THR A 69 -0.17 5.54 10.44
CA THR A 69 0.09 5.06 11.81
C THR A 69 -1.23 4.59 12.42
N PRO A 70 -1.41 3.26 12.59
CA PRO A 70 -0.84 2.48 13.70
C PRO A 70 0.26 1.46 13.34
N ARG A 71 1.21 1.21 14.28
CA ARG A 71 2.35 0.25 14.10
C ARG A 71 1.92 -1.21 13.94
N ARG A 72 0.81 -1.59 14.57
CA ARG A 72 0.15 -2.87 14.41
C ARG A 72 -1.31 -2.57 14.12
N MET A 73 -1.80 -3.09 13.00
CA MET A 73 -3.20 -2.97 12.64
C MET A 73 -3.96 -4.09 13.33
N PRO A 74 -4.97 -3.77 14.17
CA PRO A 74 -5.87 -4.77 14.73
C PRO A 74 -6.91 -5.12 13.66
N VAL A 75 -6.53 -5.97 12.71
CA VAL A 75 -7.36 -6.29 11.53
C VAL A 75 -8.66 -6.95 11.98
N GLU A 76 -8.56 -7.85 12.95
CA GLU A 76 -9.67 -8.58 13.53
C GLU A 76 -10.69 -7.62 14.16
N ASP A 77 -10.22 -6.66 14.96
CA ASP A 77 -11.09 -5.67 15.61
C ASP A 77 -11.75 -4.76 14.56
N ILE A 78 -11.02 -4.33 13.53
CA ILE A 78 -11.58 -3.49 12.47
C ILE A 78 -12.71 -4.23 11.77
N VAL A 79 -12.46 -5.46 11.31
CA VAL A 79 -13.45 -6.27 10.59
C VAL A 79 -14.65 -6.56 11.49
N ALA A 80 -14.43 -7.03 12.72
CA ALA A 80 -15.51 -7.35 13.65
C ALA A 80 -16.38 -6.13 13.97
N ASN A 81 -15.75 -4.97 14.23
CA ASN A 81 -16.48 -3.73 14.52
C ASN A 81 -17.28 -3.23 13.31
N ILE A 82 -16.78 -3.40 12.09
CA ILE A 82 -17.51 -3.00 10.87
C ILE A 82 -18.68 -3.94 10.61
N GLU A 83 -18.48 -5.26 10.71
CA GLU A 83 -19.56 -6.23 10.56
C GLU A 83 -20.68 -5.96 11.58
N ASP A 84 -20.31 -5.71 12.82
CA ASP A 84 -21.24 -5.36 13.89
C ASP A 84 -21.96 -4.02 13.63
N ALA A 85 -21.25 -2.99 13.17
CA ALA A 85 -21.84 -1.71 12.80
C ALA A 85 -22.83 -1.82 11.64
N VAL A 86 -22.51 -2.61 10.61
CA VAL A 86 -23.39 -2.90 9.47
C VAL A 86 -24.68 -3.56 9.95
N MET A 87 -24.57 -4.57 10.82
CA MET A 87 -25.71 -5.32 11.34
C MET A 87 -26.60 -4.47 12.24
N ARG A 88 -26.01 -3.72 13.18
CA ARG A 88 -26.77 -2.89 14.14
C ARG A 88 -27.51 -1.74 13.47
N ASN A 89 -26.88 -1.11 12.48
CA ASN A 89 -27.47 0.03 11.77
C ASN A 89 -28.35 -0.39 10.58
N ARG A 90 -28.47 -1.69 10.29
CA ARG A 90 -29.25 -2.24 9.17
C ARG A 90 -28.89 -1.58 7.84
N ILE A 91 -27.59 -1.44 7.60
CA ILE A 91 -27.07 -0.84 6.36
C ILE A 91 -27.49 -1.72 5.18
N PRO A 92 -28.02 -1.15 4.07
CA PRO A 92 -28.37 -1.91 2.88
C PRO A 92 -27.18 -2.70 2.33
N SER A 93 -27.42 -3.90 1.77
CA SER A 93 -26.36 -4.81 1.31
C SER A 93 -25.34 -4.13 0.39
N ARG A 94 -25.81 -3.28 -0.53
CA ARG A 94 -24.94 -2.53 -1.45
C ARG A 94 -23.95 -1.62 -0.71
N ASP A 95 -24.44 -0.83 0.25
CA ASP A 95 -23.59 0.09 1.01
C ASP A 95 -22.63 -0.69 1.93
N ALA A 96 -23.11 -1.79 2.52
CA ALA A 96 -22.30 -2.67 3.35
C ALA A 96 -21.15 -3.32 2.56
N GLU A 97 -21.42 -3.81 1.35
CA GLU A 97 -20.41 -4.38 0.44
C GLU A 97 -19.35 -3.34 0.08
N CYS A 98 -19.75 -2.10 -0.22
CA CYS A 98 -18.80 -1.01 -0.48
C CYS A 98 -17.91 -0.71 0.72
N LEU A 99 -18.48 -0.64 1.94
CA LEU A 99 -17.71 -0.43 3.16
C LEU A 99 -16.69 -1.56 3.41
N ILE A 100 -17.10 -2.81 3.20
CA ILE A 100 -16.23 -3.98 3.36
C ILE A 100 -15.10 -3.93 2.32
N GLN A 101 -15.39 -3.54 1.07
CA GLN A 101 -14.39 -3.42 0.01
C GLN A 101 -13.35 -2.34 0.30
N ASP A 102 -13.79 -1.17 0.81
CA ASP A 102 -12.88 -0.08 1.19
C ASP A 102 -11.91 -0.52 2.29
N VAL A 103 -12.43 -1.27 3.27
CA VAL A 103 -11.64 -1.78 4.41
C VAL A 103 -10.69 -2.88 3.96
N SER A 104 -11.13 -3.78 3.09
CA SER A 104 -10.27 -4.79 2.46
C SER A 104 -9.12 -4.14 1.69
N THR A 105 -9.41 -3.08 0.93
CA THR A 105 -8.40 -2.30 0.20
C THR A 105 -7.38 -1.69 1.16
N LEU A 106 -7.82 -1.09 2.27
CA LEU A 106 -6.93 -0.54 3.30
C LEU A 106 -6.02 -1.62 3.92
N ILE A 107 -6.57 -2.80 4.23
CA ILE A 107 -5.81 -3.92 4.81
C ILE A 107 -4.73 -4.42 3.83
N ARG A 108 -5.07 -4.52 2.54
CA ARG A 108 -4.14 -4.89 1.47
C ARG A 108 -3.01 -3.87 1.31
N GLU A 109 -3.34 -2.58 1.25
CA GLU A 109 -2.37 -1.49 1.17
C GLU A 109 -1.38 -1.53 2.35
N ILE A 110 -1.86 -1.76 3.57
CA ILE A 110 -0.99 -1.86 4.74
C ILE A 110 -0.13 -3.12 4.72
N SER A 111 -0.67 -4.24 4.23
CA SER A 111 0.08 -5.48 4.06
C SER A 111 1.22 -5.30 3.04
N ALA A 112 0.94 -4.64 1.92
CA ALA A 112 1.93 -4.30 0.91
C ALA A 112 3.05 -3.41 1.47
N LEU A 113 2.73 -2.41 2.31
CA LEU A 113 3.74 -1.62 3.01
C LEU A 113 4.62 -2.44 3.96
N ARG A 114 4.03 -3.42 4.66
CA ARG A 114 4.80 -4.29 5.55
C ARG A 114 5.75 -5.19 4.77
N GLU A 115 5.30 -5.70 3.63
CA GLU A 115 6.13 -6.49 2.73
C GLU A 115 7.32 -5.66 2.23
N LEU A 116 7.06 -4.47 1.70
CA LEU A 116 8.11 -3.53 1.26
C LEU A 116 9.10 -3.21 2.38
N ARG A 117 8.61 -2.93 3.58
CA ARG A 117 9.45 -2.60 4.74
C ARG A 117 10.35 -3.77 5.18
N ASN A 118 9.86 -5.00 5.04
CA ASN A 118 10.58 -6.19 5.49
C ASN A 118 11.55 -6.71 4.40
N ASN A 119 11.45 -6.22 3.17
CA ASN A 119 12.35 -6.58 2.09
C ASN A 119 13.66 -5.79 2.23
N VAL A 120 14.77 -6.52 2.47
CA VAL A 120 16.11 -5.95 2.64
C VAL A 120 16.85 -5.75 1.31
N ASP A 121 16.39 -6.38 0.24
CA ASP A 121 17.01 -6.35 -1.09
C ASP A 121 16.65 -5.06 -1.86
N ILE A 122 15.66 -4.31 -1.38
CA ILE A 122 15.22 -3.06 -1.97
C ILE A 122 15.35 -1.88 -0.99
N LEU A 123 15.59 -0.70 -1.55
CA LEU A 123 15.53 0.58 -0.86
C LEU A 123 14.44 1.45 -1.48
N VAL A 124 13.64 2.05 -0.61
CA VAL A 124 12.60 3.02 -0.99
C VAL A 124 13.09 4.41 -0.56
N LEU A 125 13.38 5.28 -1.52
CA LEU A 125 14.05 6.56 -1.32
C LEU A 125 13.20 7.73 -1.85
N PRO A 126 13.30 8.93 -1.26
CA PRO A 126 12.78 10.13 -1.89
C PRO A 126 13.59 10.43 -3.15
N ALA A 127 12.92 10.87 -4.22
CA ALA A 127 13.60 11.46 -5.35
C ALA A 127 14.22 12.81 -4.96
N ASP A 128 15.28 13.21 -5.68
CA ASP A 128 15.94 14.52 -5.51
C ASP A 128 14.98 15.71 -5.74
N LYS A 129 13.94 15.51 -6.55
CA LYS A 129 12.94 16.54 -6.89
C LYS A 129 11.51 16.03 -6.72
N GLY A 130 10.71 16.82 -6.02
CA GLY A 130 9.26 16.60 -5.88
C GLY A 130 8.88 15.55 -4.82
N ASN A 131 7.65 15.06 -4.89
CA ASN A 131 7.10 14.03 -4.00
C ASN A 131 7.22 12.62 -4.60
N ALA A 132 8.19 12.40 -5.49
CA ALA A 132 8.37 11.11 -6.13
C ALA A 132 9.14 10.15 -5.20
N THR A 133 8.76 8.88 -5.27
CA THR A 133 9.37 7.78 -4.53
C THR A 133 10.11 6.88 -5.50
N VAL A 134 11.38 6.57 -5.21
CA VAL A 134 12.22 5.71 -6.03
C VAL A 134 12.43 4.39 -5.32
N VAL A 135 12.27 3.28 -6.04
CA VAL A 135 12.60 1.92 -5.55
C VAL A 135 13.85 1.45 -6.28
N VAL A 136 14.88 1.04 -5.55
CA VAL A 136 16.17 0.60 -6.10
C VAL A 136 16.65 -0.67 -5.40
N ASP A 137 17.47 -1.48 -6.06
CA ASP A 137 18.15 -2.60 -5.41
C ASP A 137 19.17 -2.08 -4.38
N THR A 138 19.19 -2.66 -3.19
CA THR A 138 20.10 -2.27 -2.10
C THR A 138 21.56 -2.41 -2.53
N GLU A 139 21.91 -3.54 -3.16
CA GLU A 139 23.28 -3.81 -3.62
C GLU A 139 23.74 -2.83 -4.70
N ALA A 140 22.87 -2.53 -5.68
CA ALA A 140 23.17 -1.58 -6.75
C ALA A 140 23.38 -0.16 -6.19
N TYR A 141 22.56 0.25 -5.23
CA TYR A 141 22.68 1.54 -4.56
C TYR A 141 23.99 1.66 -3.78
N VAL A 142 24.33 0.66 -2.97
CA VAL A 142 25.57 0.63 -2.17
C VAL A 142 26.81 0.61 -3.06
N SER A 143 26.77 -0.17 -4.15
CA SER A 143 27.86 -0.22 -5.13
C SER A 143 28.09 1.15 -5.76
N LYS A 144 27.01 1.85 -6.14
CA LYS A 144 27.12 3.19 -6.72
C LYS A 144 27.67 4.21 -5.75
N LEU A 145 27.25 4.17 -4.48
CA LEU A 145 27.82 5.02 -3.43
C LEU A 145 29.31 4.78 -3.23
N THR A 146 29.73 3.52 -3.19
CA THR A 146 31.14 3.15 -3.00
C THR A 146 32.01 3.61 -4.17
N GLU A 147 31.52 3.46 -5.41
CA GLU A 147 32.16 4.00 -6.61
C GLU A 147 32.34 5.52 -6.52
N MET A 148 31.27 6.25 -6.17
CA MET A 148 31.31 7.72 -6.06
C MET A 148 32.27 8.23 -4.98
N VAL A 149 32.35 7.54 -3.84
CA VAL A 149 33.25 7.93 -2.73
C VAL A 149 34.70 7.56 -3.02
N SER A 150 34.95 6.51 -3.80
CA SER A 150 36.30 6.06 -4.15
C SER A 150 36.95 6.88 -5.27
N ASP A 151 36.20 7.78 -5.91
CA ASP A 151 36.73 8.66 -6.96
C ASP A 151 37.70 9.70 -6.39
N THR A 152 38.98 9.34 -6.38
CA THR A 152 40.06 10.22 -5.94
C THR A 152 40.45 11.26 -7.00
N ALA A 153 39.92 11.20 -8.22
CA ALA A 153 40.21 12.17 -9.28
C ALA A 153 39.40 13.47 -9.11
N THR A 154 38.17 13.36 -8.61
CA THR A 154 37.28 14.52 -8.41
C THR A 154 37.50 15.21 -7.04
N TYR A 155 37.87 14.44 -6.01
CA TYR A 155 37.88 14.93 -4.62
C TYR A 155 39.27 15.16 -3.99
N LYS A 156 40.38 14.88 -4.70
CA LYS A 156 41.71 15.31 -4.25
C LYS A 156 41.96 16.77 -4.63
N LYS A 157 42.23 17.60 -3.61
CA LYS A 157 42.76 18.96 -3.77
C LYS A 157 44.25 18.96 -4.09
#